data_AF-A0A2R6GGF8-F1
#
_entry.id   AF-A0A2R6GGF8-F1
#
_cell.length_a   1.000
_cell.length_b   1.000
_cell.length_c   1.000
_cell.angle_alpha   90.00
_cell.angle_beta   90.00
_cell.angle_gamma   90.00
#
_symmetry.space_group_name_H-M   'P 1'
#
loop_
_entity.id
_entity.type
_entity.pdbx_description
1 polymer ?
#
loop_
_entity_poly.entity_id
_entity_poly.type
_entity_poly.pdbx_seq_one_letter_code
_entity_poly.pdbx_strand_id
1 'polypeptide(L)'
;MAGAEQGDAELLGGFEDGFDGWKTNGGNELHRVSADSFDTAVTQGGHALGVKIDGDPHPMIQKPNVGGASFDQRPHLGVDVLAATYGDDADVVFSMRYHYDSRGGKGGNRKGKPNVAESDDVRVPQYRSSTLYWDMSDLPDEALASPRRLEITWHPAGRDPSVQPEGRGPASGKEYRGFAVFDNVRLSDVPTDYTANALSALTQRLIREHGSVERAIPEEGDADTEQGRILFADGTTVPYTVERLADEKFVFTLDGEAFKLGGGWA
;
A
#
# COMPACT_ATOMS: atom_id res chain seq x y z
N MET A 1 21.38 8.31 20.66
CA MET A 1 20.87 6.98 20.31
C MET A 1 19.87 6.58 21.37
N ALA A 2 18.60 6.84 21.10
CA ALA A 2 17.47 6.28 21.83
C ALA A 2 16.80 5.33 20.84
N GLY A 3 16.70 4.05 21.20
CA GLY A 3 15.93 3.09 20.40
C GLY A 3 14.48 3.53 20.42
N ALA A 4 13.92 3.77 19.24
CA ALA A 4 12.48 3.85 19.10
C ALA A 4 11.91 2.53 19.61
N GLU A 5 11.01 2.59 20.58
CA GLU A 5 10.20 1.43 20.95
C GLU A 5 9.44 1.01 19.68
N GLN A 6 9.79 -0.17 19.14
CA GLN A 6 9.00 -0.79 18.09
C GLN A 6 7.61 -1.04 18.67
N GLY A 7 6.62 -0.27 18.22
CA GLY A 7 5.21 -0.60 18.44
C GLY A 7 4.95 -2.02 17.95
N ASP A 8 4.22 -2.79 18.74
CA ASP A 8 4.08 -4.24 18.60
C ASP A 8 3.20 -4.58 17.37
N ALA A 9 3.75 -4.59 16.15
CA ALA A 9 2.96 -4.75 14.93
C ALA A 9 2.14 -6.07 14.91
N GLU A 10 0.85 -5.98 14.56
CA GLU A 10 -0.02 -7.15 14.43
C GLU A 10 0.11 -7.75 13.02
N LEU A 11 0.57 -8.99 12.91
CA LEU A 11 0.77 -9.66 11.64
C LEU A 11 -0.52 -10.32 11.14
N LEU A 12 -0.96 -9.93 9.94
CA LEU A 12 -2.11 -10.48 9.23
C LEU A 12 -1.71 -11.52 8.16
N GLY A 13 -0.46 -11.50 7.71
CA GLY A 13 0.08 -12.43 6.73
C GLY A 13 1.60 -12.42 6.72
N GLY A 14 2.21 -13.50 7.25
CA GLY A 14 3.64 -13.76 7.17
C GLY A 14 3.98 -15.09 6.48
N PHE A 15 2.97 -15.90 6.16
CA PHE A 15 3.04 -17.01 5.19
C PHE A 15 4.02 -18.15 5.50
N GLU A 16 4.57 -18.19 6.72
CA GLU A 16 5.48 -19.23 7.17
C GLU A 16 4.84 -20.62 7.26
N ASP A 17 3.55 -20.68 7.58
CA ASP A 17 2.81 -21.94 7.78
C ASP A 17 1.50 -21.95 6.96
N GLY A 18 1.59 -21.57 5.69
CA GLY A 18 0.46 -21.63 4.75
C GLY A 18 0.17 -20.27 4.13
N PHE A 19 -1.12 -19.94 3.99
CA PHE A 19 -1.57 -18.69 3.37
C PHE A 19 -2.23 -17.74 4.37
N ASP A 20 -2.20 -18.03 5.67
CA ASP A 20 -2.83 -17.22 6.72
C ASP A 20 -4.30 -16.86 6.45
N GLY A 21 -5.03 -17.76 5.79
CA GLY A 21 -6.43 -17.56 5.41
C GLY A 21 -6.66 -16.62 4.22
N TRP A 22 -5.62 -16.10 3.59
CA TRP A 22 -5.70 -15.36 2.33
C TRP A 22 -6.18 -16.26 1.19
N LYS A 23 -6.92 -15.66 0.25
CA LYS A 23 -7.54 -16.30 -0.91
C LYS A 23 -7.40 -15.41 -2.12
N THR A 24 -7.43 -15.99 -3.32
CA THR A 24 -7.49 -15.24 -4.60
C THR A 24 -8.83 -15.45 -5.31
N ASN A 25 -9.11 -14.64 -6.32
CA ASN A 25 -10.24 -14.77 -7.24
C ASN A 25 -9.80 -15.33 -8.62
N GLY A 26 -10.74 -15.32 -9.57
CA GLY A 26 -10.43 -15.40 -11.01
C GLY A 26 -9.90 -16.72 -11.53
N GLY A 27 -9.75 -17.74 -10.67
CA GLY A 27 -9.06 -18.99 -11.02
C GLY A 27 -7.53 -18.87 -10.92
N ASN A 28 -7.00 -17.77 -10.38
CA ASN A 28 -5.58 -17.65 -10.06
C ASN A 28 -5.19 -18.68 -8.97
N GLU A 29 -3.92 -19.05 -8.93
CA GLU A 29 -3.39 -20.00 -7.95
C GLU A 29 -2.49 -19.30 -6.94
N LEU A 30 -2.78 -19.52 -5.65
CA LEU A 30 -1.87 -19.15 -4.57
C LEU A 30 -0.78 -20.21 -4.43
N HIS A 31 0.44 -19.77 -4.22
CA HIS A 31 1.57 -20.62 -3.90
C HIS A 31 2.46 -19.94 -2.86
N ARG A 32 3.31 -20.72 -2.18
CA ARG A 32 4.32 -20.18 -1.29
C ARG A 32 5.61 -19.98 -2.07
N VAL A 33 6.19 -18.80 -1.93
CA VAL A 33 7.52 -18.45 -2.46
C VAL A 33 8.50 -18.56 -1.31
N SER A 34 9.62 -19.26 -1.50
CA SER A 34 10.66 -19.40 -0.47
C SER A 34 11.79 -18.42 -0.69
N ALA A 35 12.44 -18.00 0.39
CA ALA A 35 13.62 -17.13 0.31
C ALA A 35 14.76 -17.76 -0.51
N ASP A 36 14.89 -19.10 -0.49
CA ASP A 36 15.87 -19.84 -1.29
C ASP A 36 15.62 -19.73 -2.79
N SER A 37 14.36 -19.54 -3.19
CA SER A 37 13.95 -19.44 -4.60
C SER A 37 13.86 -18.01 -5.10
N PHE A 38 13.52 -17.06 -4.24
CA PHE A 38 13.26 -15.67 -4.61
C PHE A 38 13.47 -14.75 -3.39
N ASP A 39 14.73 -14.58 -3.01
CA ASP A 39 15.17 -13.82 -1.83
C ASP A 39 14.61 -12.39 -1.78
N THR A 40 14.62 -11.67 -2.90
CA THR A 40 14.13 -10.28 -2.96
C THR A 40 12.63 -10.12 -2.70
N ALA A 41 11.87 -11.22 -2.78
CA ALA A 41 10.42 -11.22 -2.59
C ALA A 41 9.99 -11.67 -1.18
N VAL A 42 10.91 -12.21 -0.38
CA VAL A 42 10.67 -12.60 1.02
C VAL A 42 11.37 -11.58 1.91
N THR A 43 10.58 -10.69 2.52
CA THR A 43 11.08 -9.58 3.34
C THR A 43 11.10 -9.92 4.82
N GLN A 44 10.31 -10.91 5.24
CA GLN A 44 10.29 -11.41 6.61
C GLN A 44 10.29 -12.94 6.64
N GLY A 45 11.08 -13.52 7.55
CA GLY A 45 11.11 -14.96 7.75
C GLY A 45 11.67 -15.73 6.56
N GLY A 46 10.98 -16.79 6.12
CA GLY A 46 11.44 -17.70 5.07
C GLY A 46 10.49 -17.83 3.89
N HIS A 47 9.25 -17.33 3.97
CA HIS A 47 8.25 -17.51 2.93
C HIS A 47 7.36 -16.29 2.71
N ALA A 48 6.90 -16.14 1.46
CA ALA A 48 5.92 -15.14 1.05
C ALA A 48 4.75 -15.77 0.27
N LEU A 49 3.66 -15.02 0.10
CA LEU A 49 2.49 -15.42 -0.68
C LEU A 49 2.66 -15.03 -2.15
N GLY A 50 2.79 -16.01 -3.04
CA GLY A 50 2.83 -15.81 -4.48
C GLY A 50 1.47 -16.01 -5.13
N VAL A 51 1.18 -15.19 -6.14
CA VAL A 51 0.02 -15.29 -7.02
C VAL A 51 0.50 -15.31 -8.46
N LYS A 52 0.15 -16.36 -9.21
CA LYS A 52 0.37 -16.40 -10.66
C LYS A 52 -0.90 -15.91 -11.37
N ILE A 53 -0.73 -14.97 -12.29
CA ILE A 53 -1.81 -14.36 -13.05
C ILE A 53 -1.80 -14.99 -14.44
N ASP A 54 -2.91 -15.64 -14.81
CA ASP A 54 -3.08 -16.23 -16.13
C ASP A 54 -4.40 -15.79 -16.77
N GLY A 55 -4.40 -14.56 -17.29
CA GLY A 55 -5.52 -14.01 -18.05
C GLY A 55 -6.61 -13.36 -17.19
N ASP A 56 -6.42 -13.23 -15.88
CA ASP A 56 -7.34 -12.47 -15.04
C ASP A 56 -7.08 -10.96 -15.20
N PRO A 57 -8.06 -10.16 -15.68
CA PRO A 57 -7.90 -8.70 -15.73
C PRO A 57 -8.11 -8.00 -14.38
N HIS A 58 -8.61 -8.71 -13.36
CA HIS A 58 -8.93 -8.17 -12.05
C HIS A 58 -8.38 -9.05 -10.92
N PRO A 59 -7.07 -9.40 -10.93
CA PRO A 59 -6.54 -10.26 -9.92
C PRO A 59 -6.59 -9.55 -8.56
N MET A 60 -6.91 -10.34 -7.53
CA MET A 60 -6.92 -9.88 -6.16
C MET A 60 -6.51 -10.97 -5.20
N ILE A 61 -5.99 -10.56 -4.05
CA ILE A 61 -5.99 -11.39 -2.85
C ILE A 61 -6.91 -10.76 -1.81
N GLN A 62 -7.54 -11.60 -1.01
CA GLN A 62 -8.43 -11.18 0.06
C GLN A 62 -8.20 -12.01 1.32
N LYS A 63 -8.25 -11.35 2.46
CA LYS A 63 -8.33 -11.99 3.78
C LYS A 63 -9.74 -11.84 4.33
N PRO A 64 -10.59 -12.89 4.24
CA PRO A 64 -11.92 -12.84 4.82
C PRO A 64 -11.85 -12.94 6.35
N ASN A 65 -12.89 -12.45 7.03
CA ASN A 65 -13.08 -12.58 8.48
C ASN A 65 -11.97 -11.94 9.33
N VAL A 66 -11.50 -10.75 8.94
CA VAL A 66 -10.53 -9.96 9.72
C VAL A 66 -11.13 -9.30 10.97
N GLY A 67 -12.29 -9.78 11.44
CA GLY A 67 -13.03 -9.21 12.58
C GLY A 67 -12.33 -9.30 13.94
N GLY A 68 -11.26 -10.10 14.04
CA GLY A 68 -10.46 -10.23 15.25
C GLY A 68 -9.19 -9.38 15.28
N ALA A 69 -8.91 -8.64 14.21
CA ALA A 69 -7.73 -7.79 14.12
C ALA A 69 -8.00 -6.37 14.64
N SER A 70 -6.97 -5.73 15.17
CA SER A 70 -7.09 -4.50 15.97
C SER A 70 -7.00 -3.23 15.12
N PHE A 71 -7.81 -3.11 14.07
CA PHE A 71 -7.79 -1.95 13.15
C PHE A 71 -8.10 -0.60 13.85
N ASP A 72 -8.84 -0.63 14.94
CA ASP A 72 -9.15 0.53 15.79
C ASP A 72 -7.96 1.01 16.62
N GLN A 73 -7.05 0.09 16.98
CA GLN A 73 -5.84 0.41 17.74
C GLN A 73 -4.62 0.59 16.84
N ARG A 74 -4.65 -0.03 15.65
CA ARG A 74 -3.55 -0.12 14.69
C ARG A 74 -4.06 0.22 13.29
N PRO A 75 -4.45 1.48 13.01
CA PRO A 75 -5.12 1.85 11.77
C PRO A 75 -4.17 1.96 10.57
N HIS A 76 -2.93 1.51 10.70
CA HIS A 76 -1.90 1.67 9.68
C HIS A 76 -1.57 0.32 9.07
N LEU A 77 -2.00 0.10 7.82
CA LEU A 77 -1.78 -1.16 7.10
C LEU A 77 -0.51 -1.06 6.25
N GLY A 78 0.41 -2.01 6.42
CA GLY A 78 1.60 -2.19 5.57
C GLY A 78 1.61 -3.55 4.89
N VAL A 79 2.08 -3.60 3.63
CA VAL A 79 2.24 -4.84 2.86
C VAL A 79 3.49 -4.74 1.99
N ASP A 80 4.37 -5.73 2.06
CA ASP A 80 5.52 -5.79 1.16
C ASP A 80 5.09 -6.52 -0.13
N VAL A 81 5.41 -5.96 -1.28
CA VAL A 81 4.99 -6.47 -2.59
C VAL A 81 6.13 -6.48 -3.60
N LEU A 82 6.13 -7.49 -4.45
CA LEU A 82 6.93 -7.54 -5.67
C LEU A 82 6.06 -8.10 -6.79
N ALA A 83 5.94 -7.39 -7.90
CA ALA A 83 5.12 -7.86 -9.02
C ALA A 83 5.77 -7.61 -10.37
N ALA A 84 5.29 -8.34 -11.37
CA ALA A 84 5.63 -8.15 -12.76
C ALA A 84 4.50 -8.62 -13.67
N THR A 85 4.41 -8.00 -14.84
CA THR A 85 3.52 -8.37 -15.93
C THR A 85 4.37 -8.92 -17.08
N TYR A 86 3.78 -9.79 -17.89
CA TYR A 86 4.45 -10.34 -19.06
C TYR A 86 3.96 -9.62 -20.33
N GLY A 87 4.90 -9.17 -21.15
CA GLY A 87 4.62 -8.60 -22.48
C GLY A 87 4.51 -7.07 -22.52
N ASP A 88 4.65 -6.38 -21.40
CA ASP A 88 4.92 -4.95 -21.32
C ASP A 88 5.83 -4.62 -20.12
N ASP A 89 6.44 -3.44 -20.15
CA ASP A 89 7.30 -2.91 -19.07
C ASP A 89 6.54 -1.88 -18.20
N ALA A 90 5.20 -1.91 -18.24
CA ALA A 90 4.39 -0.97 -17.47
C ALA A 90 4.47 -1.27 -15.97
N ASP A 91 4.50 -0.24 -15.13
CA ASP A 91 4.40 -0.39 -13.68
C ASP A 91 3.12 -1.15 -13.30
N VAL A 92 3.14 -1.79 -12.13
CA VAL A 92 1.96 -2.43 -11.55
C VAL A 92 1.32 -1.47 -10.56
N VAL A 93 0.04 -1.15 -10.76
CA VAL A 93 -0.76 -0.31 -9.87
C VAL A 93 -1.45 -1.20 -8.86
N PHE A 94 -1.34 -0.87 -7.57
CA PHE A 94 -1.98 -1.57 -6.47
C PHE A 94 -2.98 -0.65 -5.74
N SER A 95 -4.09 -1.23 -5.29
CA SER A 95 -5.00 -0.59 -4.32
C SER A 95 -5.41 -1.57 -3.23
N MET A 96 -5.73 -1.05 -2.05
CA MET A 96 -6.19 -1.82 -0.90
C MET A 96 -7.64 -1.45 -0.57
N ARG A 97 -8.46 -2.44 -0.24
CA ARG A 97 -9.90 -2.22 0.02
C ARG A 97 -10.29 -2.83 1.36
N TYR A 98 -10.88 -2.00 2.21
CA TYR A 98 -11.30 -2.36 3.55
C TYR A 98 -12.83 -2.43 3.61
N HIS A 99 -13.35 -3.64 3.86
CA HIS A 99 -14.78 -3.91 3.94
C HIS A 99 -15.21 -3.95 5.40
N TYR A 100 -16.26 -3.21 5.77
CA TYR A 100 -16.75 -3.09 7.15
C TYR A 100 -18.28 -3.00 7.23
N ASP A 101 -18.84 -3.22 8.43
CA ASP A 101 -20.28 -3.07 8.68
C ASP A 101 -20.63 -1.64 9.10
N SER A 102 -21.80 -1.12 8.72
CA SER A 102 -22.41 0.00 9.45
C SER A 102 -23.29 -0.53 10.58
N ARG A 103 -22.97 -0.22 11.84
CA ARG A 103 -23.84 -0.56 12.98
C ARG A 103 -25.05 0.38 13.14
N GLY A 104 -25.17 1.43 12.32
CA GLY A 104 -26.17 2.51 12.46
C GLY A 104 -27.51 2.34 11.73
N GLY A 105 -27.71 1.31 10.90
CA GLY A 105 -28.96 1.13 10.16
C GLY A 105 -30.12 0.61 11.01
N LYS A 106 -30.89 1.49 11.67
CA LYS A 106 -32.24 1.17 12.19
C LYS A 106 -33.20 0.90 11.03
N GLY A 107 -33.12 -0.28 10.45
CA GLY A 107 -34.01 -0.72 9.38
C GLY A 107 -33.77 -2.18 9.09
N GLY A 108 -34.73 -3.03 9.43
CA GLY A 108 -34.67 -4.46 9.16
C GLY A 108 -34.52 -4.73 7.67
N ASN A 109 -33.31 -5.04 7.23
CA ASN A 109 -33.07 -5.88 6.06
C ASN A 109 -31.65 -6.46 6.14
N ARG A 110 -31.56 -7.72 6.57
CA ARG A 110 -30.34 -8.54 6.48
C ARG A 110 -30.03 -8.79 4.99
N LYS A 111 -29.35 -7.87 4.30
CA LYS A 111 -28.69 -8.03 2.98
C LYS A 111 -28.01 -6.75 2.45
N GLY A 112 -27.56 -5.83 3.30
CA GLY A 112 -26.75 -4.69 2.84
C GLY A 112 -25.39 -5.17 2.34
N LYS A 113 -24.92 -4.67 1.18
CA LYS A 113 -23.50 -4.85 0.80
C LYS A 113 -22.63 -4.21 1.90
N PRO A 114 -21.50 -4.83 2.27
CA PRO A 114 -20.57 -4.19 3.20
C PRO A 114 -20.14 -2.82 2.64
N ASN A 115 -19.90 -1.87 3.55
CA ASN A 115 -19.27 -0.61 3.14
C ASN A 115 -17.82 -0.90 2.75
N VAL A 116 -17.29 -0.12 1.82
CA VAL A 116 -15.93 -0.28 1.31
C VAL A 116 -15.23 1.07 1.38
N ALA A 117 -14.10 1.11 2.07
CA ALA A 117 -13.08 2.14 1.91
C ALA A 117 -11.98 1.61 0.99
N GLU A 118 -11.30 2.48 0.27
CA GLU A 118 -10.24 2.14 -0.67
C GLU A 118 -9.08 3.11 -0.50
N SER A 119 -7.85 2.60 -0.57
CA SER A 119 -6.63 3.42 -0.56
C SER A 119 -6.48 4.14 -1.91
N ASP A 120 -5.59 5.13 -1.95
CA ASP A 120 -5.09 5.63 -3.22
C ASP A 120 -4.29 4.54 -3.96
N ASP A 121 -4.19 4.70 -5.28
CA ASP A 121 -3.42 3.84 -6.16
C ASP A 121 -1.91 4.03 -5.94
N VAL A 122 -1.18 2.93 -5.77
CA VAL A 122 0.28 2.94 -5.61
C VAL A 122 0.93 2.26 -6.81
N ARG A 123 1.81 2.99 -7.51
CA ARG A 123 2.60 2.44 -8.62
C ARG A 123 3.86 1.76 -8.11
N VAL A 124 4.05 0.51 -8.51
CA VAL A 124 5.20 -0.32 -8.18
C VAL A 124 5.91 -0.72 -9.48
N PRO A 125 7.19 -0.33 -9.66
CA PRO A 125 7.96 -0.78 -10.81
C PRO A 125 8.13 -2.30 -10.82
N GLN A 126 8.07 -2.89 -12.01
CA GLN A 126 8.18 -4.35 -12.14
C GLN A 126 9.50 -4.90 -11.59
N TYR A 127 9.44 -6.10 -11.02
CA TYR A 127 10.58 -6.83 -10.44
C TYR A 127 11.29 -6.10 -9.30
N ARG A 128 10.66 -5.09 -8.70
CA ARG A 128 11.18 -4.39 -7.52
C ARG A 128 10.26 -4.63 -6.33
N SER A 129 10.88 -4.97 -5.21
CA SER A 129 10.17 -5.00 -3.94
C SER A 129 9.86 -3.58 -3.48
N SER A 130 8.64 -3.38 -3.01
CA SER A 130 8.11 -2.11 -2.49
C SER A 130 7.19 -2.41 -1.31
N THR A 131 7.07 -1.48 -0.36
CA THR A 131 6.06 -1.57 0.70
C THR A 131 4.88 -0.68 0.32
N LEU A 132 3.70 -1.29 0.16
CA LEU A 132 2.42 -0.58 0.11
C LEU A 132 2.03 -0.17 1.53
N TYR A 133 1.41 0.99 1.64
CA TYR A 133 0.88 1.43 2.91
C TYR A 133 -0.45 2.16 2.77
N TRP A 134 -1.30 2.00 3.77
CA TRP A 134 -2.53 2.76 3.90
C TRP A 134 -2.73 3.28 5.33
N ASP A 135 -2.85 4.61 5.45
CA ASP A 135 -3.34 5.26 6.65
C ASP A 135 -4.88 5.20 6.69
N MET A 136 -5.43 4.37 7.58
CA MET A 136 -6.86 4.25 7.78
C MET A 136 -7.36 5.07 8.97
N SER A 137 -6.51 5.89 9.61
CA SER A 137 -6.90 6.66 10.81
C SER A 137 -8.03 7.66 10.56
N ASP A 138 -8.18 8.09 9.31
CA ASP A 138 -9.24 9.01 8.89
C ASP A 138 -10.59 8.31 8.66
N LEU A 139 -10.63 6.97 8.74
CA LEU A 139 -11.88 6.22 8.69
C LEU A 139 -12.66 6.39 10.01
N PRO A 140 -14.01 6.38 9.98
CA PRO A 140 -14.81 6.46 11.20
C PRO A 140 -14.47 5.32 12.19
N ASP A 141 -14.42 5.61 13.49
CA ASP A 141 -14.17 4.61 14.54
C ASP A 141 -15.06 3.37 14.41
N GLU A 142 -16.32 3.55 14.02
CA GLU A 142 -17.25 2.45 13.81
C GLU A 142 -16.86 1.53 12.64
N ALA A 143 -16.20 2.06 11.62
CA ALA A 143 -15.65 1.31 10.51
C ALA A 143 -14.43 0.49 10.97
N LEU A 144 -13.51 1.12 11.70
CA LEU A 144 -12.32 0.45 12.25
C LEU A 144 -12.69 -0.63 13.29
N ALA A 145 -13.79 -0.44 14.03
CA ALA A 145 -14.29 -1.41 15.02
C ALA A 145 -15.18 -2.53 14.43
N SER A 146 -15.40 -2.57 13.11
CA SER A 146 -16.22 -3.61 12.47
C SER A 146 -15.65 -4.21 11.17
N PRO A 147 -14.36 -4.63 11.17
CA PRO A 147 -13.71 -5.20 9.99
C PRO A 147 -14.40 -6.49 9.54
N ARG A 148 -14.61 -6.62 8.23
CA ARG A 148 -15.12 -7.85 7.59
C ARG A 148 -14.08 -8.52 6.74
N ARG A 149 -13.40 -7.76 5.90
CA ARG A 149 -12.48 -8.28 4.89
C ARG A 149 -11.51 -7.20 4.44
N LEU A 150 -10.27 -7.61 4.20
CA LEU A 150 -9.25 -6.84 3.49
C LEU A 150 -9.06 -7.43 2.09
N GLU A 151 -8.95 -6.59 1.07
CA GLU A 151 -8.60 -6.97 -0.29
C GLU A 151 -7.39 -6.16 -0.78
N ILE A 152 -6.54 -6.76 -1.59
CA ILE A 152 -5.48 -6.10 -2.34
C ILE A 152 -5.69 -6.44 -3.81
N THR A 153 -5.81 -5.42 -4.64
CA THR A 153 -6.08 -5.50 -6.08
C THR A 153 -4.93 -4.88 -6.86
N TRP A 154 -4.67 -5.38 -8.07
CA TRP A 154 -3.62 -4.80 -8.91
C TRP A 154 -3.84 -5.00 -10.41
N HIS A 155 -3.25 -4.10 -11.20
CA HIS A 155 -3.28 -4.14 -12.66
C HIS A 155 -2.08 -3.42 -13.29
N PRO A 156 -1.77 -3.69 -14.57
CA PRO A 156 -0.76 -2.91 -15.28
C PRO A 156 -1.20 -1.45 -15.43
N ALA A 157 -0.27 -0.51 -15.27
CA ALA A 157 -0.51 0.92 -15.46
C ALA A 157 -1.02 1.21 -16.89
N GLY A 158 -2.00 2.12 -17.00
CA GLY A 158 -2.65 2.44 -18.28
C GLY A 158 -3.63 1.37 -18.78
N ARG A 159 -3.90 0.34 -17.96
CA ARG A 159 -4.93 -0.67 -18.21
C ARG A 159 -5.93 -0.71 -17.05
N ASP A 160 -6.54 0.43 -16.76
CA ASP A 160 -7.49 0.52 -15.65
C ASP A 160 -8.61 -0.52 -15.82
N PRO A 161 -8.89 -1.30 -14.78
CA PRO A 161 -9.98 -2.25 -14.82
C PRO A 161 -11.29 -1.47 -14.97
N SER A 162 -12.06 -1.75 -16.03
CA SER A 162 -13.40 -1.16 -16.13
C SER A 162 -14.18 -1.56 -14.87
N VAL A 163 -14.60 -0.59 -14.07
CA VAL A 163 -15.19 -0.77 -12.74
C VAL A 163 -16.36 -1.77 -12.80
N GLN A 164 -16.12 -3.03 -12.45
CA GLN A 164 -17.18 -3.98 -12.13
C GLN A 164 -16.92 -4.56 -10.74
N PRO A 165 -17.70 -4.14 -9.74
CA PRO A 165 -17.65 -4.73 -8.42
C PRO A 165 -18.32 -6.11 -8.50
N GLU A 166 -17.58 -7.13 -8.11
CA GLU A 166 -17.97 -8.55 -8.03
C GLU A 166 -17.83 -9.31 -9.35
N GLY A 167 -16.80 -10.17 -9.39
CA GLY A 167 -16.42 -11.05 -10.51
C GLY A 167 -17.50 -12.01 -10.99
N ARG A 168 -18.56 -11.48 -11.63
CA ARG A 168 -19.60 -12.22 -12.35
C ARG A 168 -20.01 -11.45 -13.61
N GLY A 169 -19.07 -11.30 -14.53
CA GLY A 169 -19.31 -10.84 -15.90
C GLY A 169 -18.11 -11.21 -16.77
N PRO A 170 -18.26 -11.38 -18.10
CA PRO A 170 -17.11 -11.53 -18.98
C PRO A 170 -16.22 -10.31 -18.76
N ALA A 171 -15.02 -10.57 -18.27
CA ALA A 171 -13.91 -9.67 -18.11
C ALA A 171 -13.88 -8.60 -19.22
N SER A 172 -14.42 -7.42 -18.96
CA SER A 172 -14.24 -6.26 -19.84
C SER A 172 -12.90 -5.59 -19.51
N GLY A 173 -11.82 -6.36 -19.60
CA GLY A 173 -10.45 -5.91 -19.38
C GLY A 173 -9.53 -6.68 -20.32
N LYS A 174 -8.40 -6.07 -20.71
CA LYS A 174 -7.38 -6.81 -21.45
C LYS A 174 -6.75 -7.80 -20.48
N GLU A 175 -7.01 -9.08 -20.70
CA GLU A 175 -6.32 -10.18 -20.04
C GLU A 175 -4.80 -9.90 -20.00
N TYR A 176 -4.18 -10.16 -18.86
CA TYR A 176 -2.73 -10.08 -18.74
C TYR A 176 -2.20 -11.28 -17.95
N ARG A 177 -0.90 -11.51 -18.09
CA ARG A 177 -0.17 -12.56 -17.39
C ARG A 177 0.92 -11.92 -16.57
N GLY A 178 1.33 -12.60 -15.51
CA GLY A 178 2.36 -12.07 -14.62
C GLY A 178 2.35 -12.80 -13.29
N PHE A 179 2.92 -12.14 -12.29
CA PHE A 179 2.87 -12.60 -10.93
C PHE A 179 2.89 -11.41 -9.96
N ALA A 180 2.41 -11.66 -8.75
CA ALA A 180 2.59 -10.78 -7.60
C ALA A 180 2.97 -11.63 -6.39
N VAL A 181 3.91 -11.15 -5.60
CA VAL A 181 4.32 -11.73 -4.32
C VAL A 181 4.00 -10.72 -3.23
N PHE A 182 3.45 -11.20 -2.13
CA PHE A 182 3.05 -10.42 -0.96
C PHE A 182 3.71 -11.01 0.27
N ASP A 183 4.27 -10.16 1.12
CA ASP A 183 4.85 -10.55 2.39
C ASP A 183 4.54 -9.49 3.47
N ASN A 184 4.70 -9.87 4.74
CA ASN A 184 4.69 -8.96 5.88
C ASN A 184 3.45 -8.04 5.92
N VAL A 185 2.27 -8.61 5.71
CA VAL A 185 0.99 -7.88 5.80
C VAL A 185 0.72 -7.61 7.27
N ARG A 186 0.75 -6.35 7.69
CA ARG A 186 0.76 -5.97 9.12
C ARG A 186 -0.06 -4.74 9.42
N LEU A 187 -0.55 -4.66 10.65
CA LEU A 187 -1.14 -3.46 11.25
C LEU A 187 -0.17 -2.84 12.25
N SER A 188 -0.08 -1.51 12.26
CA SER A 188 0.75 -0.73 13.17
C SER A 188 -0.04 0.37 13.87
N ASP A 189 0.38 0.74 15.07
CA ASP A 189 -0.06 1.91 15.84
C ASP A 189 0.90 3.11 15.67
N VAL A 190 1.97 2.95 14.88
CA VAL A 190 3.01 3.97 14.68
C VAL A 190 2.96 4.54 13.25
N PRO A 191 2.58 5.83 13.07
CA PRO A 191 2.59 6.51 11.77
C PRO A 191 4.00 6.78 11.20
N THR A 192 5.03 6.82 12.06
CA THR A 192 6.37 7.27 11.67
C THR A 192 7.18 6.24 10.89
N ASP A 193 6.95 4.93 11.11
CA ASP A 193 7.56 3.87 10.29
C ASP A 193 7.02 3.90 8.85
N TYR A 194 5.81 4.41 8.66
CA TYR A 194 5.21 4.65 7.35
C TYR A 194 5.86 5.80 6.62
N THR A 195 5.94 6.95 7.27
CA THR A 195 6.33 8.18 6.60
C THR A 195 7.79 8.11 6.13
N ALA A 196 8.69 7.56 6.95
CA ALA A 196 10.09 7.42 6.58
C ALA A 196 10.30 6.42 5.42
N ASN A 197 9.57 5.31 5.41
CA ASN A 197 9.68 4.29 4.36
C ASN A 197 9.03 4.74 3.05
N ALA A 198 7.86 5.35 3.09
CA ALA A 198 7.18 5.90 1.92
C ALA A 198 8.00 7.03 1.28
N LEU A 199 8.54 7.94 2.09
CA LEU A 199 9.43 8.99 1.63
C LEU A 199 10.73 8.42 1.02
N SER A 200 11.32 7.40 1.63
CA SER A 200 12.50 6.72 1.10
C SER A 200 12.22 6.05 -0.25
N ALA A 201 11.08 5.35 -0.38
CA ALA A 201 10.66 4.70 -1.61
C ALA A 201 10.42 5.72 -2.74
N LEU A 202 9.72 6.82 -2.45
CA LEU A 202 9.53 7.93 -3.37
C LEU A 202 10.88 8.53 -3.80
N THR A 203 11.76 8.81 -2.84
CA THR A 203 13.09 9.37 -3.13
C THR A 203 13.89 8.43 -4.04
N GLN A 204 13.86 7.12 -3.78
CA GLN A 204 14.52 6.15 -4.65
C GLN A 204 13.87 6.04 -6.03
N ARG A 205 12.53 6.16 -6.15
CA ARG A 205 11.83 6.25 -7.44
C ARG A 205 12.38 7.41 -8.26
N LEU A 206 12.36 8.61 -7.69
CA LEU A 206 12.83 9.82 -8.35
C LEU A 206 14.31 9.73 -8.75
N ILE A 207 15.18 9.15 -7.89
CA ILE A 207 16.60 8.95 -8.23
C ILE A 207 16.78 8.00 -9.42
N ARG A 208 15.91 7.01 -9.58
CA ARG A 208 15.99 6.08 -10.72
C ARG A 208 15.46 6.69 -12.00
N GLU A 209 14.40 7.48 -11.90
CA GLU A 209 13.79 8.16 -13.04
C GLU A 209 14.66 9.28 -13.57
N HIS A 210 15.28 10.05 -12.67
CA HIS A 210 15.94 11.32 -12.99
C HIS A 210 17.45 11.36 -12.70
N GLY A 211 18.01 10.27 -12.15
CA GLY A 211 19.41 10.19 -11.73
C GLY A 211 19.64 10.76 -10.33
N SER A 212 20.90 10.95 -9.93
CA SER A 212 21.20 11.46 -8.58
C SER A 212 20.67 12.88 -8.38
N VAL A 213 20.29 13.22 -7.15
CA VAL A 213 20.01 14.60 -6.75
C VAL A 213 21.27 15.45 -6.92
N GLU A 214 21.17 16.55 -7.67
CA GLU A 214 22.26 17.52 -7.78
C GLU A 214 22.21 18.56 -6.66
N ARG A 215 21.05 19.17 -6.44
CA ARG A 215 20.83 20.19 -5.40
C ARG A 215 19.35 20.47 -5.15
N ALA A 216 19.06 20.97 -3.95
CA ALA A 216 17.80 21.68 -3.67
C ALA A 216 17.92 23.15 -4.10
N ILE A 217 16.86 23.66 -4.72
CA ILE A 217 16.67 25.06 -5.12
C ILE A 217 15.57 25.61 -4.21
N PRO A 218 15.92 26.22 -3.07
CA PRO A 218 14.93 26.81 -2.19
C PRO A 218 14.24 27.98 -2.90
N GLU A 219 12.93 28.06 -2.72
CA GLU A 219 12.08 29.17 -3.16
C GLU A 219 11.62 29.96 -1.92
N GLU A 220 10.86 31.04 -2.15
CA GLU A 220 10.44 31.94 -1.08
C GLU A 220 9.52 31.21 -0.08
N GLY A 221 9.83 31.28 1.21
CA GLY A 221 9.04 30.66 2.29
C GLY A 221 8.73 31.67 3.40
N ASP A 222 7.99 31.24 4.41
CA ASP A 222 7.72 32.03 5.61
C ASP A 222 8.33 31.37 6.87
N ALA A 223 7.93 31.80 8.06
CA ALA A 223 8.50 31.30 9.31
C ALA A 223 8.18 29.82 9.57
N ASP A 224 7.08 29.33 9.00
CA ASP A 224 6.54 27.99 9.25
C ASP A 224 6.54 27.13 7.97
N THR A 225 6.83 27.71 6.81
CA THR A 225 6.79 27.02 5.51
C THR A 225 8.10 27.22 4.74
N GLU A 226 8.75 26.12 4.37
CA GLU A 226 9.80 26.08 3.36
C GLU A 226 9.22 25.48 2.07
N GLN A 227 9.54 26.05 0.90
CA GLN A 227 9.19 25.46 -0.38
C GLN A 227 10.34 25.59 -1.36
N GLY A 228 10.39 24.72 -2.36
CA GLY A 228 11.43 24.76 -3.37
C GLY A 228 11.31 23.64 -4.40
N ARG A 229 12.41 23.40 -5.09
CA ARG A 229 12.53 22.34 -6.11
C ARG A 229 13.79 21.51 -5.91
N ILE A 230 13.72 20.21 -6.10
CA ILE A 230 14.87 19.32 -6.18
C ILE A 230 15.29 19.19 -7.64
N LEU A 231 16.53 19.56 -7.97
CA LEU A 231 17.13 19.35 -9.29
C LEU A 231 17.86 17.99 -9.33
N PHE A 232 17.53 17.19 -10.33
CA PHE A 232 18.16 15.89 -10.60
C PHE A 232 19.15 15.95 -11.77
N ALA A 233 20.00 14.93 -11.89
CA ALA A 233 21.10 14.87 -12.85
C ALA A 233 20.68 14.90 -14.33
N ASP A 234 19.44 14.51 -14.64
CA ASP A 234 18.85 14.61 -15.98
C ASP A 234 18.32 16.03 -16.31
N GLY A 235 18.37 16.96 -15.36
CA GLY A 235 17.83 18.31 -15.46
C GLY A 235 16.38 18.48 -15.01
N THR A 236 15.71 17.39 -14.61
CA THR A 236 14.32 17.43 -14.11
C THR A 236 14.26 18.11 -12.74
N THR A 237 13.19 18.87 -12.52
CA THR A 237 12.92 19.52 -11.22
C THR A 237 11.60 19.03 -10.63
N VAL A 238 11.65 18.57 -9.38
CA VAL A 238 10.47 18.11 -8.62
C VAL A 238 10.18 19.08 -7.48
N PRO A 239 8.94 19.56 -7.31
CA PRO A 239 8.60 20.49 -6.23
C PRO A 239 8.63 19.80 -4.86
N TYR A 240 9.02 20.56 -3.83
CA TYR A 240 8.88 20.15 -2.44
C TYR A 240 8.34 21.29 -1.56
N THR A 241 7.69 20.91 -0.45
CA THR A 241 7.24 21.82 0.61
C THR A 241 7.53 21.17 1.97
N VAL A 242 7.91 21.95 2.97
CA VAL A 242 7.98 21.56 4.38
C VAL A 242 7.13 22.55 5.16
N GLU A 243 6.03 22.09 5.75
CA GLU A 243 5.18 22.90 6.62
C GLU A 243 5.39 22.46 8.08
N ARG A 244 5.71 23.39 8.96
CA ARG A 244 5.81 23.17 10.41
C ARG A 244 4.47 23.49 11.06
N LEU A 245 3.79 22.48 11.58
CA LEU A 245 2.49 22.66 12.24
C LEU A 245 2.65 22.87 13.75
N ALA A 246 3.70 22.31 14.35
CA ALA A 246 4.06 22.47 15.76
C ALA A 246 5.53 22.11 15.99
N ASP A 247 5.99 22.16 17.24
CA ASP A 247 7.26 21.55 17.62
C ASP A 247 7.24 20.06 17.30
N GLU A 248 8.23 19.61 16.53
CA GLU A 248 8.37 18.22 16.08
C GLU A 248 7.21 17.68 15.23
N LYS A 249 6.40 18.55 14.59
CA LYS A 249 5.36 18.16 13.63
C LYS A 249 5.54 18.88 12.30
N PHE A 250 5.91 18.12 11.26
CA PHE A 250 6.11 18.64 9.93
C PHE A 250 5.29 17.89 8.89
N VAL A 251 4.72 18.58 7.91
CA VAL A 251 4.22 17.97 6.67
C VAL A 251 5.27 18.23 5.60
N PHE A 252 5.93 17.17 5.14
CA PHE A 252 6.82 17.24 3.99
C PHE A 252 6.07 16.79 2.74
N THR A 253 5.98 17.64 1.73
CA THR A 253 5.39 17.29 0.44
C THR A 253 6.51 17.17 -0.58
N LEU A 254 6.58 16.06 -1.31
CA LEU A 254 7.52 15.85 -2.41
C LEU A 254 6.77 15.26 -3.59
N ASP A 255 6.93 15.85 -4.78
CA ASP A 255 6.21 15.40 -5.98
C ASP A 255 4.67 15.38 -5.82
N GLY A 256 4.15 16.27 -4.96
CA GLY A 256 2.72 16.33 -4.63
C GLY A 256 2.25 15.30 -3.60
N GLU A 257 3.10 14.37 -3.16
CA GLU A 257 2.80 13.40 -2.11
C GLU A 257 3.19 13.97 -0.74
N ALA A 258 2.28 13.97 0.24
CA ALA A 258 2.48 14.57 1.57
C ALA A 258 2.80 13.52 2.65
N PHE A 259 3.77 13.86 3.51
CA PHE A 259 4.41 12.98 4.48
C PHE A 259 4.41 13.63 5.87
N LYS A 260 3.71 13.04 6.85
CA LYS A 260 3.64 13.55 8.24
C LYS A 260 4.87 13.11 9.04
N LEU A 261 5.86 14.00 9.17
CA LEU A 261 7.12 13.76 9.87
C LEU A 261 7.06 14.21 11.34
N GLY A 262 7.79 13.49 12.19
CA GLY A 262 7.89 13.76 13.63
C GLY A 262 6.76 13.11 14.46
N GLY A 263 6.74 13.37 15.76
CA GLY A 263 5.93 12.63 16.74
C GLY A 263 4.56 13.26 17.06
N GLY A 264 3.66 12.46 17.64
CA GLY A 264 2.43 12.96 18.27
C GLY A 264 1.30 13.35 17.31
N TRP A 265 1.29 12.80 16.10
CA TRP A 265 0.11 12.81 15.23
C TRP A 265 -0.93 11.88 15.84
N ALA A 266 -1.95 12.45 16.47
CA ALA A 266 -3.07 11.76 17.09
C ALA A 266 -4.36 12.22 16.41
#